data_AF-A0A9C7GEJ6-F1
#
_entry.id   AF-A0A9C7GEJ6-F1
#
_cell.length_a   1.000
_cell.length_b   1.000
_cell.length_c   1.000
_cell.angle_alpha   90.00
_cell.angle_beta   90.00
_cell.angle_gamma   90.00
#
_symmetry.space_group_name_H-M   'P 1'
#
loop_
_entity.id
_entity.type
_entity.pdbx_description
1 polymer ?
#
loop_
_entity_poly.entity_id
_entity_poly.type
_entity_poly.pdbx_seq_one_letter_code
_entity_poly.pdbx_strand_id
1 'polypeptide(L)'
;MKTFELKSGTKVMIDESKLVIERTGGKSAVKGLFAGRTMGQMTIKTSSLTGLIFFADYLFICASGLPAPNDFKLTSVGEIKQYPNCIVGKEHELEELYQYVNGFLK
;
A
#
# COMPACT_ATOMS: atom_id res chain seq x y z
N MET A 1 -7.75 13.21 9.67
CA MET A 1 -6.73 12.23 9.25
C MET A 1 -7.03 10.90 9.94
N LYS A 2 -7.38 9.86 9.18
CA LYS A 2 -7.62 8.50 9.69
C LYS A 2 -6.32 7.69 9.60
N THR A 3 -6.08 6.83 10.58
CA THR A 3 -4.85 6.04 10.69
C THR A 3 -5.20 4.55 10.77
N PHE A 4 -4.49 3.74 9.99
CA PHE A 4 -4.59 2.28 9.99
C PHE A 4 -3.23 1.71 10.38
N GLU A 5 -3.18 0.89 11.43
CA GLU A 5 -1.96 0.23 11.89
C GLU A 5 -2.09 -1.27 11.63
N LEU A 6 -1.35 -1.75 10.63
CA LEU A 6 -1.36 -3.15 10.24
C LEU A 6 -0.47 -3.97 11.16
N LYS A 7 -0.83 -5.24 11.41
CA LYS A 7 0.04 -6.20 12.14
C LYS A 7 1.40 -6.42 11.49
N SER A 8 1.56 -6.08 10.21
CA SER A 8 2.86 -6.06 9.52
C SER A 8 3.82 -4.98 10.05
N GLY A 9 3.32 -4.02 10.82
CA GLY A 9 4.06 -2.84 11.26
C GLY A 9 4.03 -1.70 10.24
N THR A 10 3.24 -1.82 9.17
CA THR A 10 2.97 -0.73 8.23
C THR A 10 1.87 0.15 8.79
N LYS A 11 2.11 1.46 8.83
CA LYS A 11 1.13 2.46 9.23
C LYS A 11 0.68 3.22 7.99
N VAL A 12 -0.63 3.34 7.80
CA VAL A 12 -1.24 4.05 6.68
C VAL A 12 -2.06 5.21 7.22
N MET A 13 -1.71 6.43 6.86
CA MET A 13 -2.39 7.66 7.32
C MET A 13 -3.01 8.35 6.12
N ILE A 14 -4.31 8.64 6.20
CA ILE A 14 -5.07 9.18 5.07
C ILE A 14 -5.86 10.41 5.52
N ASP A 15 -5.78 11.47 4.72
CA ASP A 15 -6.64 12.64 4.78
C ASP A 15 -7.12 13.01 3.35
N GLU A 16 -7.87 14.10 3.22
CA GLU A 16 -8.44 14.52 1.94
C GLU A 16 -7.40 14.90 0.88
N SER A 17 -6.17 15.20 1.28
CA SER A 17 -5.09 15.69 0.40
C SER A 17 -4.07 14.60 0.06
N LYS A 18 -3.84 13.64 0.97
CA LYS A 18 -2.77 12.65 0.84
C LYS A 18 -3.05 11.34 1.57
N LEU A 19 -2.40 10.30 1.06
CA LEU A 19 -2.20 9.00 1.67
C LEU A 19 -0.71 8.83 1.96
N VAL A 20 -0.36 8.49 3.20
CA VAL A 20 1.01 8.25 3.65
C VAL A 20 1.14 6.79 4.06
N ILE A 21 2.09 6.07 3.46
CA ILE A 21 2.45 4.70 3.81
C ILE A 21 3.80 4.74 4.54
N GLU A 22 3.81 4.34 5.80
CA GLU A 22 5.00 4.35 6.64
C GLU A 22 5.40 2.92 7.01
N ARG A 23 6.64 2.56 6.66
CA ARG A 23 7.25 1.24 6.92
C ARG A 23 8.53 1.39 7.74
N THR A 24 8.45 2.11 8.85
CA THR A 24 9.60 2.47 9.71
C THR A 24 9.70 1.62 10.98
N GLY A 25 8.62 0.95 11.41
CA GLY A 25 8.62 0.13 12.62
C GLY A 25 9.53 -1.09 12.52
N GLY A 26 10.24 -1.46 13.59
CA GLY A 26 11.24 -2.54 13.59
C GLY A 26 10.76 -3.89 13.03
N LYS A 27 9.47 -4.24 13.23
CA LYS A 27 8.85 -5.44 12.62
C LYS A 27 8.66 -5.33 11.11
N SER A 28 8.33 -4.13 10.62
CA SER A 28 8.20 -3.83 9.19
C SER A 28 9.57 -3.69 8.54
N ALA A 29 10.57 -3.20 9.28
CA ALA A 29 11.94 -3.06 8.84
C ALA A 29 12.64 -4.39 8.59
N VAL A 30 12.51 -5.32 9.54
CA VAL A 30 13.01 -6.68 9.39
C VAL A 30 12.30 -7.39 8.23
N LYS A 31 10.97 -7.35 8.16
CA LYS A 31 10.24 -7.94 7.03
C LYS A 31 10.56 -7.28 5.69
N GLY A 32 10.82 -5.97 5.67
CA GLY A 32 11.23 -5.23 4.48
C GLY A 32 12.60 -5.65 3.99
N LEU A 33 13.58 -5.78 4.90
CA LEU A 33 14.93 -6.26 4.59
C LEU A 33 14.92 -7.70 4.05
N PHE A 34 14.17 -8.61 4.69
CA PHE A 34 14.16 -10.03 4.33
C PHE A 34 13.22 -10.39 3.17
N ALA A 35 12.22 -9.54 2.87
CA ALA A 35 11.28 -9.75 1.75
C ALA A 35 11.49 -8.80 0.57
N GLY A 36 12.57 -8.01 0.56
CA GLY A 36 12.92 -7.08 -0.52
C GLY A 36 11.96 -5.89 -0.68
N ARG A 37 11.25 -5.49 0.37
CA ARG A 37 10.25 -4.41 0.28
C ARG A 37 10.89 -3.04 0.49
N THR A 38 10.37 -2.02 -0.18
CA THR A 38 10.82 -0.63 0.00
C THR A 38 10.57 -0.15 1.43
N MET A 39 11.68 0.13 2.14
CA MET A 39 11.68 0.76 3.45
C MET A 39 11.36 2.25 3.37
N GLY A 40 10.90 2.82 4.48
CA GLY A 40 10.72 4.27 4.63
C GLY A 40 9.28 4.74 4.52
N GLN A 41 9.11 5.96 4.02
CA GLN A 41 7.82 6.63 3.93
C GLN A 41 7.51 6.97 2.47
N MET A 42 6.30 6.61 2.02
CA MET A 42 5.75 7.04 0.75
C MET A 42 4.57 7.97 0.99
N THR A 43 4.47 9.05 0.22
CA THR A 43 3.33 9.96 0.24
C THR A 43 2.72 10.04 -1.16
N ILE A 44 1.42 9.84 -1.26
CA ILE A 44 0.64 9.85 -2.49
C ILE A 44 -0.43 10.92 -2.36
N LYS A 45 -0.58 11.81 -3.34
CA LYS A 45 -1.70 12.78 -3.33
C LYS A 45 -3.01 12.04 -3.62
N THR A 46 -4.06 12.28 -2.85
CA THR A 46 -5.38 11.67 -3.10
C THR A 46 -5.90 11.99 -4.51
N SER A 47 -5.66 13.22 -4.99
CA SER A 47 -6.01 13.63 -6.35
C SER A 47 -5.27 12.91 -7.47
N SER A 48 -4.20 12.17 -7.14
CA SER A 48 -3.46 11.35 -8.10
C SER A 48 -3.89 9.89 -8.12
N LEU A 49 -4.78 9.46 -7.21
CA LEU A 49 -5.27 8.09 -7.15
C LEU A 49 -6.09 7.78 -8.41
N THR A 50 -5.77 6.68 -9.06
CA THR A 50 -6.44 6.23 -10.29
C THR A 50 -7.14 4.90 -10.11
N GLY A 51 -6.82 4.15 -9.06
CA GLY A 51 -7.43 2.85 -8.81
C GLY A 51 -6.82 2.14 -7.61
N LEU A 52 -7.43 1.02 -7.25
CA LEU A 52 -6.99 0.13 -6.20
C LEU A 52 -7.08 -1.30 -6.69
N ILE A 53 -6.08 -2.11 -6.36
CA ILE A 53 -6.12 -3.56 -6.63
C ILE A 53 -5.99 -4.26 -5.28
N PHE A 54 -7.07 -4.88 -4.84
CA PHE A 54 -7.12 -5.66 -3.62
C PHE A 54 -7.09 -7.15 -3.96
N PHE A 55 -6.08 -7.87 -3.47
CA PHE A 55 -5.93 -9.29 -3.74
C PHE A 55 -5.26 -10.01 -2.56
N ALA A 56 -6.03 -10.88 -1.91
CA ALA A 56 -5.59 -11.71 -0.78
C ALA A 56 -4.89 -10.89 0.33
N ASP A 57 -3.57 -10.98 0.43
CA ASP A 57 -2.76 -10.37 1.49
C ASP A 57 -2.09 -9.05 1.08
N TYR A 58 -2.47 -8.45 -0.06
CA TYR A 58 -1.97 -7.13 -0.45
C TYR A 58 -3.02 -6.21 -1.06
N LEU A 59 -2.79 -4.92 -0.88
CA LEU A 59 -3.53 -3.81 -1.49
C LEU A 59 -2.53 -2.95 -2.26
N PHE A 60 -2.69 -2.89 -3.58
CA PHE A 60 -1.86 -2.08 -4.45
C PHE A 60 -2.58 -0.78 -4.78
N ILE A 61 -1.91 0.35 -4.52
CA ILE A 61 -2.43 1.69 -4.79
C ILE A 61 -1.98 2.13 -6.18
N CYS A 62 -2.92 2.31 -7.11
CA CYS A 62 -2.63 2.88 -8.42
C CYS A 62 -2.74 4.41 -8.33
N ALA A 63 -1.68 5.10 -8.71
CA ALA A 63 -1.67 6.56 -8.79
C ALA A 63 -0.82 7.04 -9.96
N SER A 64 -1.19 8.18 -10.52
CA SER A 64 -0.44 8.80 -11.62
C SER A 64 0.98 9.14 -11.17
N GLY A 65 1.97 8.75 -11.98
CA GLY A 65 3.39 8.95 -11.69
C GLY A 65 4.02 7.93 -10.74
N LEU A 66 3.29 6.90 -10.31
CA LEU A 66 3.85 5.78 -9.54
C LEU A 66 4.07 4.54 -10.42
N PRO A 67 5.07 3.72 -10.08
CA PRO A 67 5.31 2.47 -10.79
C PRO A 67 4.12 1.53 -10.62
N ALA A 68 3.74 0.86 -11.71
CA ALA A 68 2.70 -0.14 -11.75
C ALA A 68 3.16 -1.34 -12.60
N PRO A 69 2.78 -2.58 -12.23
CA PRO A 69 3.01 -3.74 -13.08
C PRO A 69 2.34 -3.56 -14.45
N ASN A 70 3.07 -3.81 -15.54
CA ASN A 70 2.52 -3.75 -16.89
C ASN A 70 1.47 -4.85 -17.14
N ASP A 71 1.65 -6.02 -16.52
CA ASP A 71 0.69 -7.12 -16.56
C ASP A 71 0.66 -7.84 -15.19
N PHE A 72 -0.43 -7.64 -14.45
CA PHE A 72 -0.65 -8.26 -13.14
C PHE A 72 -0.79 -9.80 -13.20
N LYS A 73 -1.12 -10.39 -14.35
CA LYS A 73 -1.22 -11.86 -14.50
C LYS A 73 0.14 -12.51 -14.68
N LEU A 74 1.09 -11.79 -15.27
CA LEU A 74 2.43 -12.30 -15.58
C LEU A 74 3.48 -11.86 -14.55
N THR A 75 3.24 -10.78 -13.82
CA THR A 75 4.16 -10.31 -12.77
C THR A 75 4.04 -11.18 -11.52
N SER A 76 5.18 -11.56 -10.92
CA SER A 76 5.14 -12.39 -9.72
C SER A 76 4.55 -11.62 -8.53
N VAL A 77 3.74 -12.30 -7.71
CA VAL A 77 3.18 -11.72 -6.48
C VAL A 77 4.28 -11.21 -5.53
N GLY A 78 5.44 -11.89 -5.54
CA GLY A 78 6.63 -11.46 -4.80
C GLY A 78 7.10 -10.07 -5.21
N GLU A 79 7.26 -9.83 -6.52
CA GLU A 79 7.68 -8.53 -7.06
C GLU A 79 6.62 -7.45 -6.79
N ILE A 80 5.33 -7.73 -7.00
CA ILE A 80 4.24 -6.76 -6.73
C ILE A 80 4.32 -6.24 -5.30
N LYS A 81 4.59 -7.13 -4.33
CA LYS A 81 4.69 -6.79 -2.91
C LYS A 81 5.92 -5.94 -2.55
N GLN A 82 6.88 -5.81 -3.46
CA GLN A 82 8.06 -4.97 -3.26
C GLN A 82 7.82 -3.51 -3.65
N TYR A 83 6.77 -3.22 -4.44
CA TYR A 83 6.47 -1.87 -4.88
C TYR A 83 6.17 -0.95 -3.68
N PRO A 84 6.64 0.31 -3.72
CA PRO A 84 6.48 1.24 -2.61
C PRO A 84 5.01 1.58 -2.34
N ASN A 85 4.16 1.49 -3.36
CA ASN A 85 2.70 1.68 -3.33
C ASN A 85 1.91 0.38 -3.09
N CYS A 86 2.56 -0.73 -2.74
CA CYS A 86 1.91 -1.98 -2.34
C CYS A 86 1.91 -2.16 -0.82
N ILE A 87 0.73 -2.27 -0.22
CA ILE A 87 0.53 -2.43 1.22
C ILE A 87 0.24 -3.91 1.49
N VAL A 88 0.99 -4.53 2.39
CA VAL A 88 0.84 -5.96 2.72
C VAL A 88 0.38 -6.11 4.16
N GLY A 89 -0.67 -6.90 4.36
CA GLY A 89 -1.35 -7.07 5.64
C GLY A 89 -2.24 -8.31 5.62
N LYS A 90 -3.03 -8.52 6.67
CA LYS A 90 -4.08 -9.54 6.62
C LYS A 90 -5.26 -9.01 5.79
N GLU A 91 -5.93 -9.91 5.09
CA GLU A 91 -7.05 -9.59 4.19
C GLU A 91 -8.09 -8.66 4.84
N HIS A 92 -8.59 -8.99 6.03
CA HIS A 92 -9.57 -8.14 6.75
C HIS A 92 -9.04 -6.74 7.11
N GLU A 93 -7.74 -6.60 7.43
CA GLU A 93 -7.15 -5.29 7.72
C GLU A 93 -7.06 -4.44 6.44
N LEU A 94 -6.79 -5.11 5.31
CA LEU A 94 -6.69 -4.49 4.00
C LEU A 94 -8.05 -4.18 3.41
N GLU A 95 -9.08 -4.96 3.71
CA GLU A 95 -10.46 -4.71 3.28
C GLU A 95 -10.98 -3.41 3.87
N GLU A 96 -10.79 -3.18 5.18
CA GLU A 96 -11.18 -1.90 5.80
C GLU A 96 -10.45 -0.71 5.17
N LEU A 97 -9.15 -0.87 4.92
CA LEU A 97 -8.34 0.14 4.27
C LEU A 97 -8.80 0.39 2.82
N TYR A 98 -9.07 -0.66 2.06
CA TYR A 98 -9.57 -0.61 0.69
C TYR A 98 -10.88 0.18 0.62
N GLN A 99 -11.87 -0.15 1.46
CA GLN A 99 -13.16 0.54 1.47
C GLN A 99 -13.01 2.03 1.78
N TYR A 100 -12.11 2.37 2.72
CA TYR A 100 -11.86 3.76 3.05
C TYR A 100 -11.17 4.53 1.91
N VAL A 101 -10.14 3.94 1.27
CA VAL A 101 -9.43 4.60 0.16
C VAL A 101 -10.31 4.69 -1.08
N ASN A 102 -11.20 3.72 -1.31
CA ASN A 102 -12.12 3.71 -2.43
C ASN A 102 -13.08 4.93 -2.41
N GLY A 103 -13.39 5.46 -1.23
CA GLY A 103 -14.17 6.70 -1.09
C GLY A 103 -13.48 7.97 -1.64
N PHE A 104 -12.19 7.90 -1.98
CA PHE A 104 -11.44 9.00 -2.59
C PHE A 104 -11.29 8.86 -4.11
N LEU A 105 -11.66 7.71 -4.69
CA LEU A 105 -11.67 7.50 -6.14
C LEU A 105 -12.90 8.20 -6.74
N LYS A 106 -12.70 8.92 -7.85
CA LYS A 106 -13.76 9.61 -8.59
C LYS A 106 -14.06 8.91 -9.91
#